data_AF-A0A290QKD5-F1
#
_entry.id   AF-A0A290QKD5-F1
#
_cell.length_a   1.000
_cell.length_b   1.000
_cell.length_c   1.000
_cell.angle_alpha   90.00
_cell.angle_beta   90.00
_cell.angle_gamma   90.00
#
_symmetry.space_group_name_H-M   'P 1'
#
loop_
_entity.id
_entity.type
_entity.pdbx_description
1 polymer ?
#
loop_
_entity_poly.entity_id
_entity_poly.type
_entity_poly.pdbx_seq_one_letter_code
_entity_poly.pdbx_strand_id
1 'polypeptide(L)'
;MIKAIITTLADELKRLKRRFILRSFGSIAQDYEDILEGARLAGTDFDFEIETKITPYDFSPFLPLNPYLNKTGSFALSAEYDSIGEFLGAGYLPAAHPERVLECVAHATRMGVSRHVIRIDRIGHPTFSSAQAIHLLAFDRAIRFPDTKPDTVWKEWAAIHWPACAEKMIRLMQLSIEMTGKTHFIDGHVIFHAFPIDAGLKWIKACGILSVFTPDIDLGIHQGMWGILPKKTPSRSALLAEKESAVRIADECLQGLRGLQSLLSPDEYRTLETAWKNASAVTRLVRNWCRCICAYLDDLQALGPHHPNLDRAIFESRQDFERITGTSLPLSATAESKTQKTPGNEYGGYDHGCDNIEDAYAHPLWKMILSLPAEYAGERSERLRWNTLPSLIDAVVCGGIADDHRVQRYMHASHATLIDGRPARAAGNRVFPNGYIQCELRAPESSDCVFIVRGDPAKSRGLRITINGQTQNVEYTADGTYSCPLPADGRKTITVRIQKTGADYPSIYGLATASKAT
;
A
#
# COMPACT_ATOMS: atom_id res chain seq x y z
N MET A 1 -17.94 -1.56 -23.96
CA MET A 1 -16.55 -1.14 -24.26
C MET A 1 -15.56 -2.28 -24.14
N ILE A 2 -15.43 -2.93 -22.97
CA ILE A 2 -14.44 -4.01 -22.73
C ILE A 2 -14.56 -5.16 -23.75
N LYS A 3 -15.77 -5.69 -24.01
CA LYS A 3 -15.98 -6.71 -25.07
C LYS A 3 -15.33 -6.30 -26.39
N ALA A 4 -15.56 -5.07 -26.86
CA ALA A 4 -15.05 -4.61 -28.14
C ALA A 4 -13.52 -4.57 -28.18
N ILE A 5 -12.87 -4.19 -27.08
CA ILE A 5 -11.41 -4.23 -26.95
C ILE A 5 -10.90 -5.68 -27.05
N ILE A 6 -11.50 -6.59 -26.28
CA ILE A 6 -11.12 -8.01 -26.26
C ILE A 6 -11.31 -8.64 -27.64
N THR A 7 -12.47 -8.43 -28.28
CA THR A 7 -12.76 -8.95 -29.62
C THR A 7 -11.76 -8.43 -30.66
N THR A 8 -11.44 -7.13 -30.65
CA THR A 8 -10.48 -6.55 -31.59
C THR A 8 -9.10 -7.21 -31.48
N LEU A 9 -8.62 -7.43 -30.25
CA LEU A 9 -7.35 -8.10 -30.00
C LEU A 9 -7.40 -9.59 -30.35
N ALA A 10 -8.50 -10.27 -29.99
CA ALA A 10 -8.69 -11.69 -30.26
C ALA A 10 -8.74 -12.00 -31.76
N ASP A 11 -9.46 -11.18 -32.54
CA ASP A 11 -9.52 -11.27 -34.01
C ASP A 11 -8.13 -11.17 -34.65
N GLU A 12 -7.36 -10.15 -34.25
CA GLU A 12 -6.04 -9.91 -34.80
C GLU A 12 -5.06 -11.03 -34.42
N LEU A 13 -5.08 -11.49 -33.16
CA LEU A 13 -4.22 -12.59 -32.71
C LEU A 13 -4.61 -13.91 -33.38
N LYS A 14 -5.90 -14.17 -33.63
CA LYS A 14 -6.39 -15.31 -34.41
C LYS A 14 -5.87 -15.26 -35.84
N ARG A 15 -5.94 -14.09 -36.50
CA ARG A 15 -5.39 -13.86 -37.85
C ARG A 15 -3.88 -14.14 -37.89
N LEU A 16 -3.16 -13.74 -36.84
CA LEU A 16 -1.73 -13.97 -36.68
C LEU A 16 -1.36 -15.37 -36.16
N LYS A 17 -2.34 -16.23 -35.86
CA LYS A 17 -2.16 -17.56 -35.26
C LYS A 17 -1.36 -17.51 -33.94
N ARG A 18 -1.63 -16.50 -33.12
CA ARG A 18 -1.02 -16.31 -31.80
C ARG A 18 -2.03 -16.59 -30.69
N ARG A 19 -1.55 -17.13 -29.57
CA ARG A 19 -2.36 -17.31 -28.36
C ARG A 19 -2.68 -15.94 -27.76
N PHE A 20 -3.93 -15.74 -27.36
CA PHE A 20 -4.34 -14.58 -26.59
C PHE A 20 -4.50 -14.95 -25.13
N ILE A 21 -3.74 -14.27 -24.26
CA ILE A 21 -3.85 -14.37 -22.81
C ILE A 21 -4.21 -12.99 -22.28
N LEU A 22 -5.42 -12.87 -21.73
CA LEU A 22 -5.93 -11.65 -21.13
C LEU A 22 -5.66 -11.68 -19.63
N ARG A 23 -4.81 -10.78 -19.13
CA ARG A 23 -4.63 -10.60 -17.69
C ARG A 23 -5.83 -9.84 -17.11
N SER A 24 -6.52 -10.42 -16.13
CA SER A 24 -7.72 -9.83 -15.54
C SER A 24 -7.44 -8.93 -14.33
N PHE A 25 -6.24 -8.36 -14.23
CA PHE A 25 -5.83 -7.59 -13.05
C PHE A 25 -6.65 -6.29 -12.96
N GLY A 26 -7.37 -6.15 -11.84
CA GLY A 26 -8.07 -4.94 -11.44
C GLY A 26 -7.48 -4.31 -10.17
N SER A 27 -7.52 -2.98 -10.08
CA SER A 27 -7.12 -2.25 -8.87
C SER A 27 -8.27 -2.11 -7.86
N ILE A 28 -9.51 -2.23 -8.35
CA ILE A 28 -10.74 -2.33 -7.55
C ILE A 28 -11.60 -3.52 -8.00
N ALA A 29 -12.62 -3.86 -7.21
CA ALA A 29 -13.54 -4.97 -7.50
C ALA A 29 -14.22 -4.81 -8.87
N GLN A 30 -14.72 -3.61 -9.16
CA GLN A 30 -15.43 -3.32 -10.41
C GLN A 30 -14.57 -3.60 -11.65
N ASP A 31 -13.25 -3.36 -11.58
CA ASP A 31 -12.36 -3.64 -12.71
C ASP A 31 -12.36 -5.14 -13.05
N TYR A 32 -12.33 -6.02 -12.04
CA TYR A 32 -12.42 -7.46 -12.24
C TYR A 32 -13.76 -7.86 -12.86
N GLU A 33 -14.86 -7.33 -12.33
CA GLU A 33 -16.22 -7.62 -12.80
C GLU A 33 -16.40 -7.20 -14.27
N ASP A 34 -15.96 -5.99 -14.62
CA ASP A 34 -16.07 -5.44 -15.98
C ASP A 34 -15.19 -6.23 -16.98
N ILE A 35 -13.98 -6.62 -16.57
CA ILE A 35 -13.08 -7.43 -17.40
C ILE A 35 -13.66 -8.82 -17.63
N LEU A 36 -14.10 -9.49 -16.56
CA LEU A 36 -14.62 -10.86 -16.64
C LEU A 36 -15.94 -10.93 -17.41
N GLU A 37 -16.84 -9.95 -17.26
CA GLU A 37 -18.07 -9.91 -18.05
C GLU A 37 -17.78 -9.62 -19.53
N GLY A 38 -16.87 -8.67 -19.81
CA GLY A 38 -16.42 -8.42 -21.17
C GLY A 38 -15.79 -9.64 -21.83
N ALA A 39 -15.01 -10.40 -21.07
CA ALA A 39 -14.40 -11.65 -21.51
C ALA A 39 -15.44 -12.75 -21.72
N ARG A 40 -16.39 -12.93 -20.81
CA ARG A 40 -17.50 -13.89 -20.97
C ARG A 40 -18.28 -13.65 -22.26
N LEU A 41 -18.56 -12.38 -22.57
CA LEU A 41 -19.27 -12.00 -23.79
C LEU A 41 -18.44 -12.13 -25.07
N ALA A 42 -17.11 -12.04 -25.00
CA ALA A 42 -16.21 -12.25 -26.14
C ALA A 42 -15.90 -13.74 -26.35
N GLY A 43 -15.91 -14.54 -25.28
CA GLY A 43 -15.66 -15.98 -25.30
C GLY A 43 -16.72 -16.81 -26.03
N THR A 44 -17.85 -16.20 -26.43
CA THR A 44 -18.83 -16.83 -27.33
C THR A 44 -18.33 -16.89 -28.76
N ASP A 45 -17.42 -15.98 -29.13
CA ASP A 45 -17.00 -15.74 -30.52
C ASP A 45 -15.52 -16.16 -30.72
N PHE A 46 -14.74 -16.21 -29.63
CA PHE A 46 -13.30 -16.45 -29.64
C PHE A 46 -12.82 -17.37 -28.51
N ASP A 47 -11.82 -18.19 -28.84
CA ASP A 47 -11.05 -18.94 -27.84
C ASP A 47 -9.85 -18.11 -27.37
N PHE A 48 -9.77 -17.89 -26.06
CA PHE A 48 -8.62 -17.26 -25.41
C PHE A 48 -8.50 -17.74 -23.96
N GLU A 49 -7.45 -17.29 -23.28
CA GLU A 49 -7.20 -17.59 -21.89
C GLU A 49 -7.31 -16.33 -21.03
N ILE A 50 -7.85 -16.48 -19.83
CA ILE A 50 -7.78 -15.47 -18.78
C ILE A 50 -6.69 -15.89 -17.79
N GLU A 51 -5.75 -14.98 -17.53
CA GLU A 51 -4.75 -15.12 -16.48
C GLU A 51 -5.10 -14.17 -15.32
N THR A 52 -5.28 -14.74 -14.13
CA THR A 52 -5.67 -14.01 -12.94
C THR A 52 -4.66 -14.24 -11.82
N LYS A 53 -4.39 -13.23 -11.00
CA LYS A 53 -3.51 -13.38 -9.82
C LYS A 53 -4.15 -14.30 -8.78
N ILE A 54 -3.32 -14.93 -7.95
CA ILE A 54 -3.79 -15.89 -6.94
C ILE A 54 -4.43 -15.27 -5.71
N THR A 55 -4.11 -14.00 -5.46
CA THR A 55 -4.79 -13.12 -4.52
C THR A 55 -5.54 -12.06 -5.31
N PRO A 56 -6.63 -11.51 -4.76
CA PRO A 56 -7.29 -10.39 -5.40
C PRO A 56 -6.34 -9.19 -5.39
N TYR A 57 -6.53 -8.29 -6.35
CA TYR A 57 -5.71 -7.08 -6.49
C TYR A 57 -4.23 -7.41 -6.69
N ASP A 58 -3.38 -7.26 -5.68
CA ASP A 58 -1.93 -7.23 -5.89
C ASP A 58 -1.16 -8.00 -4.82
N PHE A 59 -0.92 -9.29 -5.07
CA PHE A 59 0.01 -10.24 -4.40
C PHE A 59 0.23 -10.16 -2.87
N SER A 60 -0.60 -9.43 -2.14
CA SER A 60 -0.50 -9.31 -0.70
C SER A 60 -0.90 -10.66 -0.08
N PRO A 61 -0.01 -11.28 0.71
CA PRO A 61 -0.20 -12.64 1.21
C PRO A 61 -1.31 -12.74 2.24
N PHE A 62 -1.75 -11.62 2.83
CA PHE A 62 -2.80 -11.55 3.85
C PHE A 62 -4.18 -11.22 3.28
N LEU A 63 -4.29 -11.02 1.96
CA LEU A 63 -5.59 -10.95 1.30
C LEU A 63 -6.25 -12.33 1.29
N PRO A 64 -7.60 -12.39 1.23
CA PRO A 64 -8.30 -13.66 1.03
C PRO A 64 -7.87 -14.31 -0.30
N LEU A 65 -8.20 -15.59 -0.47
CA LEU A 65 -8.09 -16.26 -1.77
C LEU A 65 -8.88 -15.47 -2.83
N ASN A 66 -8.37 -15.39 -4.06
CA ASN A 66 -8.98 -14.55 -5.09
C ASN A 66 -10.41 -15.02 -5.44
N PRO A 67 -11.47 -14.23 -5.14
CA PRO A 67 -12.83 -14.59 -5.50
C PRO A 67 -13.10 -14.45 -7.00
N TYR A 68 -12.28 -13.69 -7.72
CA TYR A 68 -12.38 -13.48 -9.17
C TYR A 68 -11.63 -14.55 -9.98
N LEU A 69 -10.86 -15.42 -9.32
CA LEU A 69 -10.26 -16.58 -9.95
C LEU A 69 -11.34 -17.67 -10.08
N ASN A 70 -12.20 -17.55 -11.08
CA ASN A 70 -13.27 -18.51 -11.33
C ASN A 70 -13.49 -18.69 -12.84
N LYS A 71 -13.71 -19.93 -13.26
CA LYS A 71 -14.01 -20.24 -14.66
C LYS A 71 -15.48 -19.93 -14.96
N THR A 72 -15.75 -18.74 -15.47
CA THR A 72 -17.11 -18.25 -15.75
C THR A 72 -17.54 -18.38 -17.23
N GLY A 73 -16.78 -19.10 -18.06
CA GLY A 73 -17.06 -19.28 -19.48
C GLY A 73 -16.28 -20.41 -20.15
N SER A 74 -16.25 -20.38 -21.48
CA SER A 74 -15.53 -21.33 -22.35
C SER A 74 -14.02 -21.15 -22.35
N PHE A 75 -13.53 -19.99 -21.92
CA PHE A 75 -12.10 -19.65 -21.91
C PHE A 75 -11.29 -20.56 -20.97
N ALA A 76 -10.01 -20.74 -21.30
CA ALA A 76 -9.05 -21.36 -20.39
C ALA A 76 -8.72 -20.40 -19.23
N LEU A 77 -8.39 -20.96 -18.07
CA LEU A 77 -8.03 -20.16 -16.89
C LEU A 77 -6.61 -20.50 -16.42
N SER A 78 -5.82 -19.47 -16.16
CA SER A 78 -4.51 -19.57 -15.53
C SER A 78 -4.38 -18.70 -14.29
N ALA A 79 -3.48 -19.12 -13.42
CA ALA A 79 -3.17 -18.46 -12.17
C ALA A 79 -1.73 -17.94 -12.17
N GLU A 80 -1.56 -16.65 -11.89
CA GLU A 80 -0.26 -15.99 -11.74
C GLU A 80 0.13 -15.88 -10.27
N TYR A 81 1.39 -16.20 -9.95
CA TYR A 81 1.98 -16.23 -8.61
C TYR A 81 3.25 -15.40 -8.55
N ASP A 82 3.54 -14.83 -7.37
CA ASP A 82 4.84 -14.23 -7.03
C ASP A 82 5.55 -15.13 -6.00
N SER A 83 6.59 -15.86 -6.41
CA SER A 83 7.29 -16.79 -5.51
C SER A 83 8.31 -16.11 -4.60
N ILE A 84 8.71 -14.88 -4.90
CA ILE A 84 9.56 -14.07 -4.02
C ILE A 84 8.71 -13.34 -2.99
N GLY A 85 7.56 -12.82 -3.44
CA GLY A 85 6.65 -12.02 -2.65
C GLY A 85 7.05 -10.54 -2.65
N GLU A 86 6.44 -9.77 -3.55
CA GLU A 86 6.48 -8.30 -3.55
C GLU A 86 6.33 -7.70 -2.15
N PHE A 87 5.21 -8.02 -1.50
CA PHE A 87 4.85 -7.47 -0.19
C PHE A 87 5.53 -8.17 0.98
N LEU A 88 6.36 -9.18 0.68
CA LEU A 88 7.18 -9.91 1.65
C LEU A 88 8.64 -9.41 1.67
N GLY A 89 8.89 -8.25 1.07
CA GLY A 89 10.21 -7.64 1.02
C GLY A 89 10.99 -7.99 -0.23
N ALA A 90 10.35 -8.50 -1.28
CA ALA A 90 10.91 -8.66 -2.62
C ALA A 90 12.28 -9.36 -2.67
N GLY A 91 12.53 -10.33 -1.78
CA GLY A 91 13.79 -11.09 -1.72
C GLY A 91 14.84 -10.52 -0.76
N TYR A 92 14.68 -9.30 -0.26
CA TYR A 92 15.60 -8.70 0.74
C TYR A 92 15.48 -9.36 2.13
N LEU A 93 14.30 -9.87 2.46
CA LEU A 93 13.96 -10.44 3.77
C LEU A 93 13.63 -11.94 3.66
N PRO A 94 13.88 -12.73 4.72
CA PRO A 94 13.40 -14.10 4.80
C PRO A 94 11.89 -14.07 5.00
N ALA A 95 11.14 -14.75 4.13
CA ALA A 95 9.69 -14.84 4.22
C ALA A 95 9.18 -16.17 3.64
N ALA A 96 9.62 -17.27 4.23
CA ALA A 96 9.19 -18.60 3.83
C ALA A 96 7.78 -18.91 4.35
N HIS A 97 6.87 -19.25 3.44
CA HIS A 97 5.46 -19.53 3.72
C HIS A 97 4.87 -20.58 2.75
N PRO A 98 5.41 -21.83 2.73
CA PRO A 98 4.89 -22.89 1.87
C PRO A 98 3.41 -23.21 2.10
N GLU A 99 2.89 -22.98 3.31
CA GLU A 99 1.48 -23.11 3.67
C GLU A 99 0.58 -22.32 2.71
N ARG A 100 0.91 -21.06 2.47
CA ARG A 100 0.14 -20.17 1.60
C ARG A 100 0.24 -20.57 0.14
N VAL A 101 1.39 -21.07 -0.29
CA VAL A 101 1.57 -21.61 -1.65
C VAL A 101 0.63 -22.80 -1.87
N LEU A 102 0.64 -23.78 -0.96
CA LEU A 102 -0.25 -24.94 -1.02
C LEU A 102 -1.73 -24.52 -1.05
N GLU A 103 -2.13 -23.58 -0.19
CA GLU A 103 -3.50 -23.06 -0.11
C GLU A 103 -3.94 -22.41 -1.43
N CYS A 104 -3.11 -21.53 -2.00
CA CYS A 104 -3.42 -20.81 -3.23
C CYS A 104 -3.48 -21.72 -4.45
N VAL A 105 -2.58 -22.71 -4.54
CA VAL A 105 -2.61 -23.70 -5.63
C VAL A 105 -3.82 -24.61 -5.49
N ALA A 106 -4.14 -25.09 -4.29
CA ALA A 106 -5.33 -25.91 -4.06
C ALA A 106 -6.62 -25.15 -4.43
N HIS A 107 -6.70 -23.85 -4.11
CA HIS A 107 -7.79 -22.99 -4.54
C HIS A 107 -7.87 -22.87 -6.07
N ALA A 108 -6.76 -22.53 -6.71
CA ALA A 108 -6.68 -22.43 -8.16
C ALA A 108 -7.14 -23.71 -8.87
N THR A 109 -6.68 -24.87 -8.41
CA THR A 109 -7.09 -26.19 -8.93
C THR A 109 -8.60 -26.40 -8.80
N ARG A 110 -9.20 -26.09 -7.63
CA ARG A 110 -10.66 -26.18 -7.44
C ARG A 110 -11.44 -25.26 -8.38
N MET A 111 -10.87 -24.11 -8.75
CA MET A 111 -11.48 -23.14 -9.65
C MET A 111 -11.28 -23.47 -11.15
N GLY A 112 -10.66 -24.61 -11.47
CA GLY A 112 -10.49 -25.07 -12.83
C GLY A 112 -9.30 -24.45 -13.57
N VAL A 113 -8.31 -23.94 -12.84
CA VAL A 113 -7.05 -23.47 -13.42
C VAL A 113 -6.31 -24.63 -14.08
N SER A 114 -5.90 -24.43 -15.33
CA SER A 114 -5.16 -25.42 -16.13
C SER A 114 -3.69 -25.06 -16.35
N ARG A 115 -3.27 -23.85 -15.97
CA ARG A 115 -1.88 -23.39 -16.11
C ARG A 115 -1.49 -22.50 -14.92
N HIS A 116 -0.34 -22.79 -14.33
CA HIS A 116 0.26 -21.97 -13.27
C HIS A 116 1.45 -21.19 -13.83
N VAL A 117 1.51 -19.90 -13.50
CA VAL A 117 2.58 -18.99 -13.93
C VAL A 117 3.26 -18.44 -12.70
N ILE A 118 4.49 -18.86 -12.47
CA ILE A 118 5.24 -18.52 -11.25
C ILE A 118 6.31 -17.52 -11.63
N ARG A 119 6.25 -16.31 -11.07
CA ARG A 119 7.32 -15.32 -11.19
C ARG A 119 8.47 -15.72 -10.27
N ILE A 120 9.55 -16.17 -10.89
CA ILE A 120 10.74 -16.70 -10.21
C ILE A 120 11.81 -15.66 -9.91
N ASP A 121 11.66 -14.43 -10.41
CA ASP A 121 12.56 -13.31 -10.15
C ASP A 121 11.72 -12.07 -9.83
N ARG A 122 12.22 -11.27 -8.89
CA ARG A 122 11.74 -9.93 -8.66
C ARG A 122 12.94 -9.02 -8.53
N ILE A 123 13.02 -8.00 -9.40
CA ILE A 123 14.04 -6.94 -9.37
C ILE A 123 15.50 -7.44 -9.30
N GLY A 124 15.78 -8.63 -9.86
CA GLY A 124 17.12 -9.24 -9.80
C GLY A 124 17.35 -10.15 -8.59
N HIS A 125 16.31 -10.45 -7.80
CA HIS A 125 16.34 -11.47 -6.75
C HIS A 125 15.63 -12.75 -7.23
N PRO A 126 16.39 -13.74 -7.73
CA PRO A 126 15.81 -15.00 -8.16
C PRO A 126 15.48 -15.90 -6.96
N THR A 127 14.36 -16.60 -7.05
CA THR A 127 13.81 -17.42 -5.94
C THR A 127 14.75 -18.57 -5.60
N PHE A 128 15.42 -19.13 -6.61
CA PHE A 128 16.31 -20.29 -6.49
C PHE A 128 17.50 -20.07 -5.55
N SER A 129 17.96 -18.82 -5.39
CA SER A 129 19.10 -18.49 -4.53
C SER A 129 18.70 -17.63 -3.33
N SER A 130 17.40 -17.59 -3.01
CA SER A 130 16.85 -16.80 -1.91
C SER A 130 16.50 -17.66 -0.70
N ALA A 131 16.27 -17.02 0.46
CA ALA A 131 15.70 -17.67 1.63
C ALA A 131 14.26 -18.18 1.40
N GLN A 132 13.59 -17.79 0.31
CA GLN A 132 12.28 -18.27 -0.12
C GLN A 132 12.31 -19.46 -1.08
N ALA A 133 13.47 -20.05 -1.39
CA ALA A 133 13.59 -21.13 -2.38
C ALA A 133 12.64 -22.33 -2.13
N ILE A 134 12.26 -22.57 -0.86
CA ILE A 134 11.25 -23.56 -0.46
C ILE A 134 9.88 -23.36 -1.14
N HIS A 135 9.52 -22.14 -1.56
CA HIS A 135 8.29 -21.89 -2.31
C HIS A 135 8.24 -22.67 -3.62
N LEU A 136 9.37 -22.88 -4.29
CA LEU A 136 9.42 -23.63 -5.54
C LEU A 136 9.13 -25.12 -5.31
N LEU A 137 9.64 -25.69 -4.21
CA LEU A 137 9.28 -27.03 -3.78
C LEU A 137 7.78 -27.11 -3.44
N ALA A 138 7.25 -26.11 -2.74
CA ALA A 138 5.83 -26.04 -2.42
C ALA A 138 4.95 -25.99 -3.70
N PHE A 139 5.35 -25.22 -4.71
CA PHE A 139 4.66 -25.18 -6.00
C PHE A 139 4.67 -26.53 -6.71
N ASP A 140 5.85 -27.16 -6.83
CA ASP A 140 5.98 -28.46 -7.48
C ASP A 140 5.08 -29.51 -6.80
N ARG A 141 5.12 -29.56 -5.47
CA ARG A 141 4.30 -30.50 -4.70
C ARG A 141 2.81 -30.19 -4.79
N ALA A 142 2.40 -28.93 -4.66
CA ALA A 142 0.99 -28.56 -4.74
C ALA A 142 0.38 -28.88 -6.11
N ILE A 143 1.13 -28.66 -7.20
CA ILE A 143 0.65 -28.86 -8.57
C ILE A 143 0.58 -30.35 -8.91
N ARG A 144 1.58 -31.15 -8.52
CA ARG A 144 1.64 -32.58 -8.86
C ARG A 144 0.87 -33.47 -7.88
N PHE A 145 0.80 -33.07 -6.61
CA PHE A 145 0.25 -33.85 -5.50
C PHE A 145 -0.68 -32.96 -4.64
N PRO A 146 -1.94 -32.75 -5.07
CA PRO A 146 -2.87 -31.79 -4.46
C PRO A 146 -3.13 -31.97 -2.96
N ASP A 147 -2.90 -33.18 -2.41
CA ASP A 147 -3.08 -33.49 -0.99
C ASP A 147 -1.86 -33.21 -0.10
N THR A 148 -0.78 -32.67 -0.68
CA THR A 148 0.45 -32.32 0.07
C THR A 148 0.14 -31.43 1.27
N LYS A 149 0.76 -31.75 2.42
CA LYS A 149 0.67 -30.97 3.65
C LYS A 149 1.91 -30.10 3.83
N PRO A 150 1.80 -28.93 4.50
CA PRO A 150 2.94 -28.05 4.75
C PRO A 150 4.12 -28.76 5.43
N ASP A 151 3.84 -29.59 6.44
CA ASP A 151 4.85 -30.37 7.15
C ASP A 151 5.68 -31.27 6.23
N THR A 152 5.07 -31.80 5.16
CA THR A 152 5.77 -32.62 4.18
C THR A 152 6.79 -31.77 3.41
N VAL A 153 6.39 -30.58 2.96
CA VAL A 153 7.28 -29.65 2.25
C VAL A 153 8.45 -29.24 3.14
N TRP A 154 8.18 -28.88 4.40
CA TRP A 154 9.22 -28.52 5.37
C TRP A 154 10.19 -29.68 5.63
N LYS A 155 9.69 -30.90 5.84
CA LYS A 155 10.54 -32.09 6.09
C LYS A 155 11.39 -32.44 4.87
N GLU A 156 10.82 -32.41 3.67
CA GLU A 156 11.55 -32.67 2.43
C GLU A 156 12.65 -31.63 2.20
N TRP A 157 12.34 -30.35 2.38
CA TRP A 157 13.32 -29.27 2.27
C TRP A 157 14.44 -29.43 3.30
N ALA A 158 14.09 -29.61 4.57
CA ALA A 158 15.06 -29.70 5.65
C ALA A 158 15.93 -30.95 5.57
N ALA A 159 15.42 -32.07 5.05
CA ALA A 159 16.22 -33.29 4.84
C ALA A 159 17.36 -33.08 3.83
N ILE A 160 17.18 -32.17 2.87
CA ILE A 160 18.17 -31.86 1.84
C ILE A 160 19.09 -30.73 2.30
N HIS A 161 18.52 -29.64 2.81
CA HIS A 161 19.27 -28.41 3.09
C HIS A 161 19.82 -28.33 4.51
N TRP A 162 19.13 -28.92 5.50
CA TRP A 162 19.42 -28.75 6.93
C TRP A 162 19.45 -30.09 7.72
N PRO A 163 20.03 -31.19 7.21
CA PRO A 163 19.88 -32.52 7.81
C PRO A 163 20.39 -32.62 9.25
N ALA A 164 21.40 -31.82 9.62
CA ALA A 164 21.98 -31.81 10.96
C ALA A 164 21.23 -30.93 11.98
N CYS A 165 20.27 -30.12 11.53
CA CYS A 165 19.58 -29.12 12.37
C CYS A 165 18.12 -28.86 11.97
N ALA A 166 17.47 -29.83 11.28
CA ALA A 166 16.17 -29.68 10.64
C ALA A 166 15.10 -29.05 11.52
N GLU A 167 14.87 -29.58 12.73
CA GLU A 167 13.82 -29.08 13.64
C GLU A 167 14.04 -27.60 14.02
N LYS A 168 15.27 -27.23 14.35
CA LYS A 168 15.62 -25.84 14.72
C LYS A 168 15.49 -24.90 13.53
N MET A 169 15.94 -25.33 12.35
CA MET A 169 15.86 -24.52 11.14
C MET A 169 14.43 -24.32 10.65
N ILE A 170 13.59 -25.36 10.68
CA ILE A 170 12.16 -25.25 10.34
C ILE A 170 11.50 -24.21 11.25
N ARG A 171 11.69 -24.32 12.57
CA ARG A 171 11.12 -23.36 13.54
C ARG A 171 11.59 -21.93 13.27
N LEU A 172 12.88 -21.75 13.01
CA LEU A 172 13.47 -20.44 12.71
C LEU A 172 12.87 -19.83 11.43
N MET A 173 12.75 -20.62 10.37
CA MET A 173 12.21 -20.14 9.09
C MET A 173 10.70 -19.93 9.13
N GLN A 174 9.95 -20.69 9.94
CA GLN A 174 8.52 -20.44 10.18
C GLN A 174 8.27 -19.10 10.87
N LEU A 175 9.18 -18.61 11.71
CA LEU A 175 9.07 -17.27 12.31
C LEU A 175 9.30 -16.13 11.31
N SER A 176 9.88 -16.43 10.14
CA SER A 176 10.19 -15.41 9.13
C SER A 176 8.95 -14.71 8.56
N ILE A 177 7.85 -15.44 8.39
CA ILE A 177 6.59 -14.86 7.90
C ILE A 177 5.92 -13.98 8.96
N GLU A 178 5.99 -14.36 10.25
CA GLU A 178 5.48 -13.54 11.34
C GLU A 178 6.27 -12.23 11.45
N MET A 179 7.61 -12.32 11.44
CA MET A 179 8.50 -11.15 11.46
C MET A 179 8.22 -10.22 10.28
N THR A 180 8.17 -10.76 9.05
CA THR A 180 7.92 -9.98 7.84
C THR A 180 6.52 -9.34 7.87
N GLY A 181 5.51 -10.08 8.33
CA GLY A 181 4.16 -9.57 8.55
C GLY A 181 4.13 -8.39 9.51
N LYS A 182 4.77 -8.53 10.68
CA LYS A 182 4.89 -7.44 11.67
C LYS A 182 5.78 -6.28 11.20
N THR A 183 6.59 -6.46 10.16
CA THR A 183 7.43 -5.40 9.60
C THR A 183 6.65 -4.59 8.56
N HIS A 184 6.19 -5.23 7.48
CA HIS A 184 5.59 -4.57 6.32
C HIS A 184 4.10 -4.28 6.43
N PHE A 185 3.45 -4.75 7.49
CA PHE A 185 2.03 -4.56 7.73
C PHE A 185 1.82 -4.01 9.13
N ILE A 186 0.78 -3.23 9.36
CA ILE A 186 0.32 -2.86 10.70
C ILE A 186 -0.97 -3.60 10.94
N ASP A 187 -1.03 -4.54 11.88
CA ASP A 187 -2.23 -5.32 12.16
C ASP A 187 -2.85 -5.92 10.86
N GLY A 188 -2.01 -6.40 9.94
CA GLY A 188 -2.42 -6.95 8.64
C GLY A 188 -2.72 -5.93 7.53
N HIS A 189 -2.63 -4.63 7.80
CA HIS A 189 -2.78 -3.55 6.81
C HIS A 189 -1.46 -3.28 6.09
N VAL A 190 -1.45 -3.24 4.76
CA VAL A 190 -0.25 -3.06 3.93
C VAL A 190 0.34 -1.65 4.11
N ILE A 191 1.63 -1.54 4.43
CA ILE A 191 2.31 -0.24 4.51
C ILE A 191 2.85 0.19 3.14
N PHE A 192 3.66 -0.66 2.52
CA PHE A 192 4.38 -0.35 1.28
C PHE A 192 3.82 -1.15 0.11
N HIS A 193 3.61 -0.46 -1.02
CA HIS A 193 2.99 -1.04 -2.21
C HIS A 193 3.98 -1.36 -3.34
N ALA A 194 5.27 -1.14 -3.10
CA ALA A 194 6.35 -1.43 -4.04
C ALA A 194 7.67 -1.56 -3.28
N PHE A 195 8.58 -2.35 -3.84
CA PHE A 195 9.96 -2.49 -3.39
C PHE A 195 10.90 -2.40 -4.61
N PRO A 196 11.99 -1.62 -4.58
CA PRO A 196 12.41 -0.66 -3.55
C PRO A 196 11.33 0.33 -3.12
N ILE A 197 11.36 0.78 -1.86
CA ILE A 197 10.38 1.74 -1.35
C ILE A 197 10.55 3.08 -2.10
N ASP A 198 9.44 3.67 -2.57
CA ASP A 198 9.46 5.01 -3.13
C ASP A 198 9.65 6.03 -1.99
N ALA A 199 10.59 6.95 -2.16
CA ALA A 199 10.98 7.92 -1.15
C ALA A 199 9.97 9.08 -0.94
N GLY A 200 8.88 9.11 -1.70
CA GLY A 200 7.84 10.13 -1.60
C GLY A 200 6.65 9.69 -0.75
N LEU A 201 6.21 10.57 0.16
CA LEU A 201 4.97 10.37 0.94
C LEU A 201 3.71 10.27 0.08
N LYS A 202 3.76 10.67 -1.21
CA LYS A 202 2.61 10.68 -2.11
C LYS A 202 1.90 9.31 -2.19
N TRP A 203 2.65 8.20 -2.14
CA TRP A 203 2.09 6.86 -2.24
C TRP A 203 1.55 6.36 -0.90
N ILE A 204 2.25 6.67 0.20
CA ILE A 204 1.76 6.42 1.56
C ILE A 204 0.42 7.14 1.79
N LYS A 205 0.31 8.40 1.34
CA LYS A 205 -0.93 9.20 1.43
C LYS A 205 -2.03 8.75 0.44
N ALA A 206 -1.72 7.85 -0.49
CA ALA A 206 -2.66 7.35 -1.48
C ALA A 206 -3.28 6.00 -1.07
N CYS A 207 -2.64 5.24 -0.17
CA CYS A 207 -3.03 3.85 0.14
C CYS A 207 -3.91 3.62 1.37
N GLY A 208 -4.14 4.65 2.22
CA GLY A 208 -5.06 4.55 3.37
C GLY A 208 -4.40 4.14 4.70
N ILE A 209 -3.11 3.79 4.68
CA ILE A 209 -2.38 3.27 5.84
C ILE A 209 -2.27 4.28 7.00
N LEU A 210 -2.28 5.59 6.70
CA LEU A 210 -2.12 6.62 7.74
C LEU A 210 -3.33 6.65 8.68
N SER A 211 -4.48 6.19 8.22
CA SER A 211 -5.68 6.00 9.06
C SER A 211 -5.43 5.04 10.22
N VAL A 212 -4.58 4.03 10.03
CA VAL A 212 -4.26 3.00 11.05
C VAL A 212 -3.56 3.60 12.27
N PHE A 213 -2.92 4.76 12.12
CA PHE A 213 -2.27 5.48 13.22
C PHE A 213 -3.25 6.32 14.06
N THR A 214 -4.53 6.37 13.69
CA THR A 214 -5.57 7.03 14.49
C THR A 214 -6.32 5.95 15.29
N PRO A 215 -6.22 5.93 16.64
CA PRO A 215 -6.84 4.88 17.45
C PRO A 215 -8.36 4.83 17.35
N ASP A 216 -8.92 3.63 17.50
CA ASP A 216 -10.36 3.35 17.63
C ASP A 216 -11.24 3.80 16.45
N ILE A 217 -10.64 3.97 15.25
CA ILE A 217 -11.37 4.29 14.02
C ILE A 217 -11.82 3.02 13.32
N ASP A 218 -13.06 3.00 12.85
CA ASP A 218 -13.56 1.95 11.94
C ASP A 218 -13.06 2.20 10.51
N LEU A 219 -12.21 1.31 10.00
CA LEU A 219 -11.66 1.38 8.66
C LEU A 219 -12.62 0.88 7.57
N GLY A 220 -13.85 0.50 7.93
CA GLY A 220 -14.93 0.24 6.97
C GLY A 220 -15.22 1.43 6.03
N ILE A 221 -14.76 2.64 6.39
CA ILE A 221 -14.79 3.83 5.53
C ILE A 221 -13.93 3.70 4.26
N HIS A 222 -12.92 2.82 4.26
CA HIS A 222 -11.95 2.66 3.16
C HIS A 222 -12.37 1.59 2.15
N GLN A 223 -13.66 1.60 1.77
CA GLN A 223 -14.18 0.68 0.76
C GLN A 223 -13.41 0.81 -0.56
N GLY A 224 -12.93 -0.32 -1.08
CA GLY A 224 -12.11 -0.36 -2.30
C GLY A 224 -10.62 -0.02 -2.09
N MET A 225 -10.16 0.12 -0.85
CA MET A 225 -8.73 0.08 -0.54
C MET A 225 -8.32 -1.33 -0.09
N TRP A 226 -7.90 -2.17 -1.03
CA TRP A 226 -7.58 -3.57 -0.75
C TRP A 226 -6.49 -3.80 0.31
N GLY A 227 -5.54 -2.89 0.45
CA GLY A 227 -4.49 -2.96 1.47
C GLY A 227 -4.98 -2.65 2.89
N ILE A 228 -6.24 -2.25 3.05
CA ILE A 228 -6.85 -1.83 4.30
C ILE A 228 -8.03 -2.76 4.64
N LEU A 229 -7.92 -3.48 5.75
CA LEU A 229 -8.96 -4.38 6.23
C LEU A 229 -10.12 -3.59 6.89
N PRO A 230 -11.39 -3.99 6.72
CA PRO A 230 -12.54 -3.30 7.31
C PRO A 230 -12.69 -3.67 8.80
N LYS A 231 -11.80 -3.16 9.64
CA LYS A 231 -11.80 -3.38 11.10
C LYS A 231 -11.39 -2.13 11.85
N LYS A 232 -11.53 -2.17 13.18
CA LYS A 232 -11.06 -1.09 14.05
C LYS A 232 -9.54 -1.04 14.11
N THR A 233 -9.00 0.18 14.14
CA THR A 233 -7.56 0.43 14.30
C THR A 233 -7.06 0.07 15.71
N PRO A 234 -5.81 -0.39 15.84
CA PRO A 234 -5.17 -0.56 17.13
C PRO A 234 -4.83 0.79 17.77
N SER A 235 -4.46 0.79 19.06
CA SER A 235 -3.80 1.94 19.66
C SER A 235 -2.39 2.14 19.05
N ARG A 236 -1.88 3.38 19.08
CA ARG A 236 -0.49 3.67 18.69
C ARG A 236 0.52 2.85 19.50
N SER A 237 0.23 2.57 20.77
CA SER A 237 1.10 1.74 21.62
C SER A 237 1.11 0.27 21.19
N ALA A 238 -0.04 -0.30 20.83
CA ALA A 238 -0.13 -1.67 20.31
C ALA A 238 0.57 -1.80 18.94
N LEU A 239 0.38 -0.82 18.06
CA LEU A 239 1.11 -0.72 16.79
C LEU A 239 2.62 -0.72 17.00
N LEU A 240 3.13 0.14 17.89
CA LEU A 240 4.58 0.19 18.17
C LEU A 240 5.08 -1.10 18.83
N ALA A 241 4.30 -1.73 19.71
CA ALA A 241 4.64 -3.02 20.31
C ALA A 241 4.73 -4.15 19.26
N GLU A 242 3.89 -4.12 18.23
CA GLU A 242 3.99 -5.02 17.09
C GLU A 242 5.34 -4.85 16.36
N LYS A 243 5.76 -3.60 16.10
CA LYS A 243 7.04 -3.30 15.46
C LYS A 243 8.23 -3.72 16.31
N GLU A 244 8.17 -3.51 17.63
CA GLU A 244 9.21 -4.00 18.55
C GLU A 244 9.26 -5.53 18.59
N SER A 245 8.10 -6.20 18.48
CA SER A 245 8.05 -7.65 18.37
C SER A 245 8.73 -8.15 17.09
N ALA A 246 8.59 -7.44 15.97
CA ALA A 246 9.29 -7.78 14.72
C ALA A 246 10.82 -7.70 14.88
N VAL A 247 11.31 -6.63 15.52
CA VAL A 247 12.74 -6.44 15.84
C VAL A 247 13.27 -7.60 16.70
N ARG A 248 12.54 -7.95 17.76
CA ARG A 248 12.93 -9.06 18.66
C ARG A 248 13.01 -10.39 17.92
N ILE A 249 11.98 -10.74 17.11
CA ILE A 249 11.99 -11.99 16.34
C ILE A 249 13.18 -12.02 15.38
N ALA A 250 13.46 -10.92 14.66
CA ALA A 250 14.60 -10.86 13.75
C ALA A 250 15.94 -11.07 14.45
N ASP A 251 16.15 -10.47 15.61
CA ASP A 251 17.38 -10.62 16.38
C ASP A 251 17.54 -12.03 16.96
N GLU A 252 16.48 -12.59 17.53
CA GLU A 252 16.46 -13.96 18.06
C GLU A 252 16.74 -14.99 16.96
N CYS A 253 16.12 -14.83 15.79
CA CYS A 253 16.36 -15.70 14.64
C CYS A 253 17.78 -15.54 14.08
N LEU A 254 18.31 -14.32 13.97
CA LEU A 254 19.70 -14.11 13.53
C LEU A 254 20.70 -14.76 14.50
N GLN A 255 20.49 -14.61 15.81
CA GLN A 255 21.34 -15.25 16.81
C GLN A 255 21.18 -16.78 16.80
N GLY A 256 19.96 -17.28 16.61
CA GLY A 256 19.67 -18.70 16.43
C GLY A 256 20.41 -19.29 15.23
N LEU A 257 20.39 -18.59 14.09
CA LEU A 257 21.11 -19.01 12.88
C LEU A 257 22.62 -19.07 13.10
N ARG A 258 23.21 -18.07 13.76
CA ARG A 258 24.65 -18.06 14.11
C ARG A 258 25.04 -19.28 14.94
N GLY A 259 24.19 -19.69 15.87
CA GLY A 259 24.38 -20.92 16.66
C GLY A 259 24.35 -22.21 15.86
N LEU A 260 23.88 -22.18 14.60
CA LEU A 260 23.79 -23.31 13.69
C LEU A 260 24.84 -23.29 12.56
N GLN A 261 25.73 -22.29 12.54
CA GLN A 261 26.69 -22.08 11.46
C GLN A 261 27.51 -23.33 11.11
N SER A 262 27.99 -24.07 12.12
CA SER A 262 28.81 -25.29 11.92
C SER A 262 28.03 -26.49 11.40
N LEU A 263 26.70 -26.41 11.37
CA LEU A 263 25.79 -27.48 10.93
C LEU A 263 25.21 -27.25 9.52
N LEU A 264 25.57 -26.12 8.89
CA LEU A 264 25.07 -25.69 7.59
C LEU A 264 26.20 -25.67 6.56
N SER A 265 25.84 -25.81 5.28
CA SER A 265 26.81 -25.56 4.21
C SER A 265 27.20 -24.08 4.20
N PRO A 266 28.44 -23.73 3.78
CA PRO A 266 28.87 -22.34 3.75
C PRO A 266 27.97 -21.43 2.90
N ASP A 267 27.44 -21.95 1.79
CA ASP A 267 26.61 -21.17 0.86
C ASP A 267 25.22 -20.93 1.45
N GLU A 268 24.59 -21.97 2.00
CA GLU A 268 23.29 -21.88 2.67
C GLU A 268 23.35 -20.92 3.87
N TYR A 269 24.40 -21.03 4.70
CA TYR A 269 24.60 -20.12 5.83
C TYR A 269 24.74 -18.67 5.37
N ARG A 270 25.52 -18.40 4.30
CA ARG A 270 25.67 -17.02 3.78
C ARG A 270 24.36 -16.44 3.29
N THR A 271 23.59 -17.19 2.50
CA THR A 271 22.27 -16.74 2.00
C THR A 271 21.33 -16.40 3.15
N LEU A 272 21.21 -17.29 4.13
CA LEU A 272 20.34 -17.07 5.29
C LEU A 272 20.86 -15.96 6.20
N GLU A 273 22.17 -15.87 6.42
CA GLU A 273 22.76 -14.85 7.29
C GLU A 273 22.55 -13.45 6.69
N THR A 274 22.71 -13.28 5.39
CA THR A 274 22.40 -12.02 4.70
C THR A 274 20.93 -11.65 4.88
N ALA A 275 20.01 -12.57 4.61
CA ALA A 275 18.57 -12.31 4.77
C ALA A 275 18.21 -11.92 6.23
N TRP A 276 18.74 -12.63 7.23
CA TRP A 276 18.44 -12.32 8.63
C TRP A 276 19.16 -11.06 9.16
N LYS A 277 20.35 -10.72 8.64
CA LYS A 277 20.98 -9.42 8.90
C LYS A 277 20.13 -8.29 8.31
N ASN A 278 19.63 -8.46 7.09
CA ASN A 278 18.70 -7.53 6.46
C ASN A 278 17.42 -7.38 7.28
N ALA A 279 16.81 -8.48 7.74
CA ALA A 279 15.64 -8.45 8.62
C ALA A 279 15.88 -7.66 9.91
N SER A 280 17.01 -7.91 10.59
CA SER A 280 17.38 -7.19 11.81
C SER A 280 17.52 -5.68 11.55
N ALA A 281 18.13 -5.27 10.44
CA ALA A 281 18.22 -3.87 10.07
C ALA A 281 16.86 -3.26 9.69
N VAL A 282 16.15 -3.87 8.72
CA VAL A 282 14.90 -3.34 8.15
C VAL A 282 13.79 -3.22 9.18
N THR A 283 13.64 -4.19 10.10
CA THR A 283 12.66 -4.11 11.19
C THR A 283 12.82 -2.84 12.02
N ARG A 284 14.06 -2.42 12.31
CA ARG A 284 14.36 -1.18 13.06
C ARG A 284 14.06 0.06 12.24
N LEU A 285 14.41 0.07 10.95
CA LEU A 285 14.14 1.20 10.05
C LEU A 285 12.63 1.47 9.95
N VAL A 286 11.82 0.42 9.71
CA VAL A 286 10.36 0.53 9.58
C VAL A 286 9.70 0.88 10.92
N ARG A 287 10.18 0.31 12.04
CA ARG A 287 9.76 0.71 13.39
C ARG A 287 9.98 2.21 13.61
N ASN A 288 11.16 2.71 13.31
CA ASN A 288 11.52 4.12 13.53
C ASN A 288 10.70 5.07 12.65
N TRP A 289 10.42 4.68 11.40
CA TRP A 289 9.45 5.38 10.57
C TRP A 289 8.06 5.44 11.22
N CYS A 290 7.53 4.31 11.72
CA CYS A 290 6.25 4.28 12.43
C CYS A 290 6.26 5.17 13.68
N ARG A 291 7.37 5.19 14.45
CA ARG A 291 7.53 6.07 15.63
C ARG A 291 7.45 7.55 15.24
N CYS A 292 8.08 7.94 14.13
CA CYS A 292 8.01 9.32 13.64
C CYS A 292 6.58 9.70 13.22
N ILE A 293 5.83 8.81 12.56
CA ILE A 293 4.42 9.07 12.22
C ILE A 293 3.53 9.18 13.47
N CYS A 294 3.71 8.31 14.47
CA CYS A 294 3.00 8.44 15.76
C CYS A 294 3.29 9.79 16.42
N ALA A 295 4.57 10.16 16.51
CA ALA A 295 5.00 11.41 17.13
C ALA A 295 4.48 12.66 16.39
N TYR A 296 4.46 12.62 15.05
CA TYR A 296 3.84 13.65 14.21
C TYR A 296 2.37 13.86 14.62
N LEU A 297 1.60 12.78 14.76
CA LEU A 297 0.18 12.85 15.08
C LEU A 297 -0.07 13.28 16.53
N ASP A 298 0.78 12.88 17.47
CA ASP A 298 0.72 13.31 18.87
C ASP A 298 0.93 14.84 18.97
N ASP A 299 1.94 15.38 18.30
CA ASP A 299 2.21 16.82 18.27
C ASP A 299 1.09 17.59 17.56
N LEU A 300 0.55 17.04 16.47
CA LEU A 300 -0.51 17.69 15.70
C LEU A 300 -1.81 17.77 16.49
N GLN A 301 -2.09 16.77 17.33
CA GLN A 301 -3.22 16.76 18.25
C GLN A 301 -3.08 17.83 19.35
N ALA A 302 -1.86 18.08 19.83
CA ALA A 302 -1.58 19.16 20.76
C ALA A 302 -1.61 20.56 20.09
N LEU A 303 -1.43 20.61 18.76
CA LEU A 303 -1.43 21.81 17.91
C LEU A 303 -0.43 22.90 18.35
N GLY A 304 0.63 22.50 19.07
CA GLY A 304 1.66 23.41 19.57
C GLY A 304 2.48 24.08 18.46
N PRO A 305 3.11 25.24 18.70
CA PRO A 305 3.96 25.93 17.73
C PRO A 305 5.23 25.15 17.34
N HIS A 306 5.61 24.16 18.15
CA HIS A 306 6.73 23.25 17.92
C HIS A 306 6.23 21.81 17.86
N HIS A 307 7.09 20.90 17.37
CA HIS A 307 6.83 19.46 17.28
C HIS A 307 7.87 18.66 18.07
N PRO A 308 7.88 18.79 19.42
CA PRO A 308 8.94 18.23 20.26
C PRO A 308 8.98 16.69 20.26
N ASN A 309 7.83 16.03 20.09
CA ASN A 309 7.83 14.56 20.01
C ASN A 309 8.42 14.11 18.68
N LEU A 310 8.06 14.77 17.58
CA LEU A 310 8.61 14.49 16.25
C LEU A 310 10.10 14.76 16.20
N ASP A 311 10.57 15.88 16.73
CA ASP A 311 12.00 16.23 16.78
C ASP A 311 12.82 15.17 17.52
N ARG A 312 12.33 14.74 18.68
CA ARG A 312 12.96 13.65 19.45
C ARG A 312 12.94 12.33 18.66
N ALA A 313 11.81 11.98 18.04
CA ALA A 313 11.69 10.74 17.27
C ALA A 313 12.63 10.72 16.07
N ILE A 314 12.79 11.84 15.35
CA ILE A 314 13.75 11.99 14.24
C ILE A 314 15.19 11.84 14.75
N PHE A 315 15.53 12.53 15.85
CA PHE A 315 16.86 12.47 16.44
C PHE A 315 17.24 11.05 16.87
N GLU A 316 16.36 10.34 17.57
CA GLU A 316 16.58 8.97 18.00
C GLU A 316 16.65 8.01 16.79
N SER A 317 15.78 8.20 15.79
CA SER A 317 15.79 7.38 14.56
C SER A 317 17.10 7.51 13.81
N ARG A 318 17.70 8.71 13.77
CA ARG A 318 18.96 8.97 13.06
C ARG A 318 20.07 8.02 13.50
N GLN A 319 20.22 7.79 14.80
CA GLN A 319 21.29 6.95 15.34
C GLN A 319 21.21 5.50 14.84
N ASP A 320 19.99 4.96 14.72
CA ASP A 320 19.76 3.63 14.17
C ASP A 320 20.05 3.58 12.68
N PHE A 321 19.60 4.58 11.93
CA PHE A 321 19.82 4.64 10.49
C PHE A 321 21.31 4.77 10.17
N GLU A 322 22.06 5.68 10.81
CA GLU A 322 23.50 5.86 10.60
C GLU A 322 24.31 4.61 10.97
N ARG A 323 23.90 3.91 12.02
CA ARG A 323 24.49 2.63 12.40
C ARG A 323 24.25 1.53 11.37
N ILE A 324 23.07 1.52 10.74
CA ILE A 324 22.71 0.52 9.72
C ILE A 324 23.41 0.83 8.39
N THR A 325 23.42 2.09 7.95
CA THR A 325 24.03 2.50 6.68
C THR A 325 25.54 2.66 6.76
N GLY A 326 26.12 2.71 7.97
CA GLY A 326 27.53 3.01 8.19
C GLY A 326 27.96 4.42 7.76
N THR A 327 27.00 5.31 7.50
CA THR A 327 27.23 6.66 6.96
C THR A 327 26.48 7.70 7.76
N SER A 328 27.05 8.90 7.87
CA SER A 328 26.37 10.06 8.46
C SER A 328 25.25 10.51 7.54
N LEU A 329 24.05 10.69 8.08
CA LEU A 329 22.86 11.01 7.30
C LEU A 329 22.52 12.51 7.37
N PRO A 330 21.95 13.08 6.29
CA PRO A 330 21.62 14.50 6.25
C PRO A 330 20.51 14.85 7.24
N LEU A 331 20.57 16.08 7.77
CA LEU A 331 19.60 16.66 8.70
C LEU A 331 18.44 17.40 8.01
N SER A 332 18.53 17.63 6.70
CA SER A 332 17.49 18.32 5.94
C SER A 332 17.21 17.62 4.61
N ALA A 333 15.96 17.70 4.16
CA ALA A 333 15.52 17.14 2.88
C ALA A 333 16.08 17.88 1.65
N THR A 334 16.81 18.98 1.83
CA THR A 334 17.33 19.85 0.75
C THR A 334 18.51 19.26 -0.01
N ALA A 335 19.02 18.10 0.38
CA ALA A 335 19.94 17.34 -0.47
C ALA A 335 19.14 16.67 -1.59
N GLU A 336 18.89 17.41 -2.67
CA GLU A 336 18.48 16.82 -3.93
C GLU A 336 19.55 15.81 -4.37
N SER A 337 19.29 14.52 -4.13
CA SER A 337 19.91 13.50 -4.96
C SER A 337 19.47 13.76 -6.39
N LYS A 338 20.42 14.16 -7.24
CA LYS A 338 20.31 14.19 -8.71
C LYS A 338 20.20 12.78 -9.30
N THR A 339 19.30 11.98 -8.74
CA THR A 339 18.78 10.76 -9.33
C THR A 339 17.26 10.89 -9.40
N GLN A 340 16.78 11.98 -10.02
CA GLN A 340 15.67 11.79 -10.95
C GLN A 340 16.20 10.83 -12.01
N LYS A 341 16.11 9.51 -11.74
CA LYS A 341 15.92 8.58 -12.84
C LYS A 341 14.73 9.16 -13.58
N THR A 342 14.94 9.51 -14.85
CA THR A 342 13.86 9.69 -15.82
C THR A 342 12.80 8.65 -15.51
N PRO A 343 11.48 8.93 -15.62
CA PRO A 343 10.49 7.88 -15.64
C PRO A 343 10.74 7.05 -16.91
N GLY A 344 11.78 6.23 -16.88
CA GLY A 344 11.82 5.00 -17.63
C GLY A 344 10.54 4.29 -17.24
N ASN A 345 9.86 3.78 -18.25
CA ASN A 345 8.72 2.88 -18.12
C ASN A 345 8.87 2.03 -16.85
N GLU A 346 7.78 1.65 -16.18
CA GLU A 346 7.75 0.86 -14.92
C GLU A 346 8.64 -0.43 -14.91
N TYR A 347 9.30 -0.76 -16.02
CA TYR A 347 10.19 -1.88 -16.26
C TYR A 347 11.53 -1.51 -16.95
N GLY A 348 11.90 -0.24 -17.05
CA GLY A 348 13.06 0.24 -17.81
C GLY A 348 14.14 0.87 -16.94
N GLY A 349 15.23 0.12 -16.70
CA GLY A 349 16.50 0.69 -16.21
C GLY A 349 16.69 0.68 -14.69
N TYR A 350 16.35 -0.42 -14.02
CA TYR A 350 17.12 -0.75 -12.82
C TYR A 350 18.48 -1.24 -13.31
N ASP A 351 19.49 -0.38 -13.18
CA ASP A 351 20.86 -0.86 -13.10
C ASP A 351 20.87 -1.99 -12.06
N HIS A 352 21.38 -3.16 -12.43
CA HIS A 352 21.32 -4.41 -11.66
C HIS A 352 22.15 -4.36 -10.35
N GLY A 353 22.24 -3.18 -9.71
CA GLY A 353 23.19 -2.85 -8.65
C GLY A 353 22.59 -2.42 -7.31
N CYS A 354 21.27 -2.39 -7.13
CA CYS A 354 20.66 -2.04 -5.83
C CYS A 354 20.21 -3.29 -5.05
N ASP A 355 21.08 -4.30 -4.96
CA ASP A 355 20.94 -5.45 -4.05
C ASP A 355 21.45 -5.06 -2.64
N ASN A 356 20.90 -3.98 -2.09
CA ASN A 356 21.25 -3.53 -0.75
C ASN A 356 20.03 -2.94 -0.05
N ILE A 357 19.99 -3.07 1.27
CA ILE A 357 18.86 -2.60 2.10
C ILE A 357 18.85 -1.09 2.26
N GLU A 358 19.97 -0.43 1.99
CA GLU A 358 20.14 1.01 2.06
C GLU A 358 19.28 1.71 1.01
N ASP A 359 19.38 1.31 -0.25
CA ASP A 359 18.60 1.84 -1.37
C ASP A 359 17.15 1.34 -1.35
N ALA A 360 16.93 0.11 -0.90
CA ALA A 360 15.60 -0.49 -0.85
C ALA A 360 14.74 0.04 0.31
N TYR A 361 15.35 0.37 1.45
CA TYR A 361 14.67 0.76 2.69
C TYR A 361 15.22 2.03 3.33
N ALA A 362 16.52 2.06 3.68
CA ALA A 362 17.04 3.10 4.57
C ALA A 362 16.96 4.50 3.96
N HIS A 363 17.48 4.71 2.75
CA HIS A 363 17.46 6.00 2.08
C HIS A 363 16.02 6.49 1.80
N PRO A 364 15.09 5.67 1.25
CA PRO A 364 13.70 6.07 1.07
C PRO A 364 12.97 6.42 2.38
N LEU A 365 13.10 5.58 3.42
CA LEU A 365 12.45 5.81 4.71
C LEU A 365 13.01 7.07 5.38
N TRP A 366 14.32 7.28 5.33
CA TRP A 366 14.94 8.49 5.89
C TRP A 366 14.46 9.74 5.17
N LYS A 367 14.38 9.71 3.84
CA LYS A 367 13.85 10.84 3.06
C LYS A 367 12.39 11.15 3.39
N MET A 368 11.55 10.13 3.61
CA MET A 368 10.19 10.35 4.11
C MET A 368 10.18 10.97 5.51
N ILE A 369 11.01 10.49 6.44
CA ILE A 369 11.15 11.05 7.79
C ILE A 369 11.56 12.53 7.74
N LEU A 370 12.54 12.88 6.92
CA LEU A 370 13.00 14.27 6.74
C LEU A 370 11.95 15.20 6.14
N SER A 371 10.92 14.67 5.48
CA SER A 371 9.81 15.49 4.95
C SER A 371 8.74 15.80 5.99
N LEU A 372 8.68 15.05 7.10
CA LEU A 372 7.64 15.18 8.13
C LEU A 372 7.58 16.58 8.77
N PRO A 373 8.69 17.27 9.08
CA PRO A 373 8.61 18.62 9.65
C PRO A 373 7.92 19.63 8.71
N ALA A 374 8.19 19.55 7.39
CA ALA A 374 7.54 20.41 6.40
C ALA A 374 6.04 20.08 6.27
N GLU A 375 5.71 18.79 6.26
CA GLU A 375 4.32 18.31 6.28
C GLU A 375 3.58 18.77 7.55
N TYR A 376 4.26 18.77 8.69
CA TYR A 376 3.69 19.21 9.97
C TYR A 376 3.42 20.71 9.93
N ALA A 377 4.40 21.51 9.51
CA ALA A 377 4.26 22.95 9.41
C ALA A 377 3.11 23.34 8.47
N GLY A 378 3.00 22.66 7.33
CA GLY A 378 1.92 22.87 6.37
C GLY A 378 0.55 22.50 6.93
N GLU A 379 0.39 21.29 7.46
CA GLU A 379 -0.89 20.82 8.01
C GLU A 379 -1.32 21.62 9.23
N ARG A 380 -0.42 21.92 10.16
CA ARG A 380 -0.70 22.78 11.31
C ARG A 380 -1.17 24.16 10.86
N SER A 381 -0.50 24.77 9.89
CA SER A 381 -0.86 26.09 9.38
C SER A 381 -2.27 26.08 8.77
N GLU A 382 -2.63 25.06 8.00
CA GLU A 382 -4.00 24.93 7.48
C GLU A 382 -5.03 24.72 8.60
N ARG A 383 -4.75 23.86 9.59
CA ARG A 383 -5.64 23.66 10.74
C ARG A 383 -5.90 24.96 11.49
N LEU A 384 -4.87 25.77 11.72
CA LEU A 384 -5.02 27.09 12.34
C LEU A 384 -5.88 28.03 11.48
N ARG A 385 -5.71 28.04 10.14
CA ARG A 385 -6.55 28.84 9.23
C ARG A 385 -8.02 28.41 9.20
N TRP A 386 -8.31 27.14 9.48
CA TRP A 386 -9.69 26.68 9.66
C TRP A 386 -10.22 27.10 11.02
N ASN A 387 -9.43 26.96 12.08
CA ASN A 387 -9.83 27.34 13.45
C ASN A 387 -10.07 28.85 13.62
N THR A 388 -9.57 29.70 12.71
CA THR A 388 -9.89 31.14 12.70
C THR A 388 -11.22 31.47 12.03
N LEU A 389 -11.89 30.51 11.37
CA LEU A 389 -13.22 30.74 10.81
C LEU A 389 -14.24 30.89 11.94
N PRO A 390 -14.97 32.02 12.02
CA PRO A 390 -16.06 32.17 12.97
C PRO A 390 -17.08 31.05 12.80
N SER A 391 -17.55 30.51 13.92
CA SER A 391 -18.60 29.50 13.95
C SER A 391 -18.27 28.20 13.19
N LEU A 392 -16.98 27.85 13.06
CA LEU A 392 -16.58 26.55 12.51
C LEU A 392 -17.23 25.40 13.30
N ILE A 393 -17.88 24.49 12.59
CA ILE A 393 -18.49 23.27 13.15
C ILE A 393 -17.53 22.10 12.99
N ASP A 394 -17.00 21.92 11.77
CA ASP A 394 -16.08 20.84 11.43
C ASP A 394 -15.22 21.20 10.23
N ALA A 395 -14.02 20.60 10.16
CA ALA A 395 -13.11 20.79 9.03
C ALA A 395 -12.27 19.54 8.79
N VAL A 396 -11.92 19.33 7.52
CA VAL A 396 -10.93 18.36 7.06
C VAL A 396 -9.87 19.12 6.28
N VAL A 397 -8.62 19.04 6.74
CA VAL A 397 -7.45 19.51 5.97
C VAL A 397 -7.09 18.41 4.97
N CYS A 398 -7.23 18.66 3.68
CA CYS A 398 -7.00 17.65 2.65
C CYS A 398 -5.52 17.55 2.29
N GLY A 399 -5.02 16.32 2.16
CA GLY A 399 -3.66 16.01 1.74
C GLY A 399 -2.61 16.05 2.86
N GLY A 400 -3.03 16.33 4.09
CA GLY A 400 -2.24 16.16 5.29
C GLY A 400 -1.98 14.68 5.60
N ILE A 401 -1.20 14.41 6.66
CA ILE A 401 -1.00 13.04 7.14
C ILE A 401 -2.22 12.58 7.94
N ALA A 402 -2.89 13.48 8.67
CA ALA A 402 -4.03 13.11 9.51
C ALA A 402 -5.38 13.16 8.80
N ASP A 403 -5.44 13.45 7.49
CA ASP A 403 -6.70 13.50 6.74
C ASP A 403 -7.27 12.13 6.41
N ASP A 404 -6.43 11.10 6.46
CA ASP A 404 -6.69 9.82 5.83
C ASP A 404 -7.90 9.10 6.44
N HIS A 405 -8.08 9.20 7.76
CA HIS A 405 -9.23 8.63 8.47
C HIS A 405 -10.53 9.43 8.26
N ARG A 406 -10.48 10.57 7.56
CA ARG A 406 -11.64 11.41 7.22
C ARG A 406 -12.01 11.34 5.74
N VAL A 407 -11.15 10.74 4.90
CA VAL A 407 -11.25 10.80 3.44
C VAL A 407 -11.39 9.41 2.82
N GLN A 408 -12.58 9.14 2.28
CA GLN A 408 -12.92 7.96 1.52
C GLN A 408 -12.54 8.13 0.04
N ARG A 409 -11.96 7.08 -0.54
CA ARG A 409 -11.51 7.01 -1.94
C ARG A 409 -11.13 5.56 -2.28
N TYR A 410 -10.98 5.25 -3.57
CA TYR A 410 -10.33 4.00 -3.97
C TYR A 410 -8.81 4.05 -3.79
N MET A 411 -8.20 2.86 -3.69
CA MET A 411 -6.74 2.70 -3.68
C MET A 411 -6.12 3.48 -4.83
N HIS A 412 -5.13 4.32 -4.54
CA HIS A 412 -4.40 5.13 -5.53
C HIS A 412 -5.27 6.09 -6.37
N ALA A 413 -6.56 6.26 -6.11
CA ALA A 413 -7.45 7.10 -6.91
C ALA A 413 -7.45 8.59 -6.52
N SER A 414 -6.54 8.99 -5.63
CA SER A 414 -6.27 10.39 -5.29
C SER A 414 -4.79 10.51 -4.92
N HIS A 415 -4.20 11.68 -5.14
CA HIS A 415 -2.85 11.97 -4.65
C HIS A 415 -2.85 13.16 -3.71
N ALA A 416 -1.87 13.17 -2.80
CA ALA A 416 -1.63 14.28 -1.90
C ALA A 416 -0.19 14.74 -1.99
N THR A 417 0.01 16.06 -1.90
CA THR A 417 1.33 16.70 -1.93
C THR A 417 1.27 18.04 -1.19
N LEU A 418 2.43 18.58 -0.82
CA LEU A 418 2.56 19.98 -0.46
C LEU A 418 2.62 20.84 -1.74
N ILE A 419 1.76 21.86 -1.83
CA ILE A 419 1.79 22.90 -2.86
C ILE A 419 2.07 24.21 -2.13
N ASP A 420 3.23 24.81 -2.39
CA ASP A 420 3.67 26.06 -1.74
C ASP A 420 3.57 25.98 -0.20
N GLY A 421 3.99 24.84 0.36
CA GLY A 421 3.96 24.56 1.79
C GLY A 421 2.57 24.23 2.37
N ARG A 422 1.53 24.12 1.54
CA ARG A 422 0.17 23.76 1.97
C ARG A 422 -0.16 22.32 1.54
N PRO A 423 -0.66 21.45 2.44
CA PRO A 423 -1.16 20.15 2.03
C PRO A 423 -2.36 20.32 1.10
N ALA A 424 -2.35 19.57 0.01
CA ALA A 424 -3.43 19.51 -0.94
C ALA A 424 -3.68 18.07 -1.40
N ARG A 425 -4.94 17.74 -1.67
CA ARG A 425 -5.36 16.46 -2.26
C ARG A 425 -6.04 16.68 -3.61
N ALA A 426 -5.65 15.89 -4.60
CA ALA A 426 -6.26 15.87 -5.92
C ALA A 426 -7.26 14.73 -6.06
N ALA A 427 -8.47 15.03 -6.56
CA ALA A 427 -9.46 14.01 -6.90
C ALA A 427 -9.14 13.37 -8.26
N GLY A 428 -8.78 12.09 -8.28
CA GLY A 428 -8.34 11.37 -9.48
C GLY A 428 -6.86 11.61 -9.84
N ASN A 429 -6.38 10.85 -10.83
CA ASN A 429 -5.07 11.03 -11.47
C ASN A 429 -5.05 10.42 -12.89
N ARG A 430 -3.89 10.45 -13.57
CA ARG A 430 -3.75 9.92 -14.94
C ARG A 430 -4.05 8.43 -15.07
N VAL A 431 -3.78 7.64 -14.03
CA VAL A 431 -4.04 6.20 -13.98
C VAL A 431 -5.49 5.93 -13.59
N PHE A 432 -6.03 6.71 -12.66
CA PHE A 432 -7.39 6.65 -12.13
C PHE A 432 -8.13 7.96 -12.39
N PRO A 433 -8.49 8.26 -13.66
CA PRO A 433 -9.10 9.53 -14.00
C PRO A 433 -10.43 9.73 -13.27
N ASN A 434 -11.21 8.66 -13.04
CA ASN A 434 -12.52 8.77 -12.41
C ASN A 434 -12.47 8.72 -10.87
N GLY A 435 -11.31 8.98 -10.27
CA GLY A 435 -11.16 9.03 -8.82
C GLY A 435 -11.99 10.15 -8.18
N TYR A 436 -12.34 9.93 -6.91
CA TYR A 436 -13.10 10.88 -6.10
C TYR A 436 -12.48 11.00 -4.71
N ILE A 437 -12.89 12.05 -4.01
CA ILE A 437 -12.65 12.24 -2.57
C ILE A 437 -14.03 12.37 -1.94
N GLN A 438 -14.30 11.61 -0.88
CA GLN A 438 -15.56 11.71 -0.15
C GLN A 438 -15.27 11.81 1.35
N CYS A 439 -16.03 12.65 2.06
CA CYS A 439 -15.90 12.78 3.51
C CYS A 439 -17.25 13.09 4.15
N GLU A 440 -17.32 12.85 5.46
CA GLU A 440 -18.41 13.33 6.30
C GLU A 440 -17.95 14.53 7.13
N LEU A 441 -18.79 15.56 7.17
CA LEU A 441 -18.59 16.76 7.97
C LEU A 441 -19.77 16.92 8.91
N ARG A 442 -19.52 17.26 10.18
CA ARG A 442 -20.62 17.57 11.11
C ARG A 442 -21.39 18.81 10.66
N ALA A 443 -22.69 18.83 10.89
CA ALA A 443 -23.58 19.94 10.60
C ALA A 443 -24.62 20.08 11.72
N PRO A 444 -25.12 21.31 11.99
CA PRO A 444 -26.20 21.54 12.95
C PRO A 444 -27.52 20.97 12.44
N GLU A 445 -28.28 20.33 13.32
CA GLU A 445 -29.57 19.72 12.97
C GLU A 445 -30.66 20.75 12.68
N SER A 446 -30.65 21.87 13.41
CA SER A 446 -31.79 22.80 13.51
C SER A 446 -31.49 24.22 13.02
N SER A 447 -30.30 24.47 12.47
CA SER A 447 -29.93 25.79 11.95
C SER A 447 -29.21 25.66 10.61
N ASP A 448 -29.37 26.66 9.75
CA ASP A 448 -28.60 26.75 8.51
C ASP A 448 -27.09 26.74 8.78
N CYS A 449 -26.34 26.10 7.90
CA CYS A 449 -24.89 26.21 7.87
C CYS A 449 -24.40 26.58 6.46
N VAL A 450 -23.09 26.79 6.35
CA VAL A 450 -22.42 27.03 5.09
C VAL A 450 -21.36 25.95 4.92
N PHE A 451 -21.41 25.26 3.80
CA PHE A 451 -20.34 24.39 3.36
C PHE A 451 -19.29 25.20 2.60
N ILE A 452 -18.02 24.97 2.92
CA ILE A 452 -16.87 25.71 2.39
C ILE A 452 -15.85 24.73 1.83
N VAL A 453 -15.34 25.03 0.63
CA VAL A 453 -14.17 24.37 0.04
C VAL A 453 -13.10 25.41 -0.23
N ARG A 454 -11.86 25.07 0.13
CA ARG A 454 -10.66 25.83 -0.29
C ARG A 454 -9.80 24.98 -1.20
N GLY A 455 -9.39 25.54 -2.33
CA GLY A 455 -8.53 24.88 -3.32
C GLY A 455 -7.66 25.88 -4.07
N ASP A 456 -6.80 25.36 -4.94
CA ASP A 456 -5.98 26.18 -5.84
C ASP A 456 -6.84 26.61 -7.05
N PRO A 457 -7.23 27.89 -7.19
CA PRO A 457 -8.11 28.33 -8.28
C PRO A 457 -7.48 28.16 -9.67
N ALA A 458 -6.14 28.16 -9.78
CA ALA A 458 -5.44 27.95 -11.04
C ALA A 458 -5.44 26.48 -11.46
N LYS A 459 -5.47 25.55 -10.50
CA LYS A 459 -5.42 24.09 -10.74
C LYS A 459 -6.74 23.37 -10.54
N SER A 460 -7.80 24.06 -10.12
CA SER A 460 -9.05 23.42 -9.68
C SER A 460 -10.27 23.75 -10.54
N ARG A 461 -10.07 23.94 -11.85
CA ARG A 461 -11.17 24.08 -12.82
C ARG A 461 -11.89 22.74 -13.01
N GLY A 462 -13.20 22.79 -13.26
CA GLY A 462 -13.99 21.59 -13.55
C GLY A 462 -14.20 20.69 -12.35
N LEU A 463 -14.42 21.28 -11.18
CA LEU A 463 -14.83 20.56 -9.97
C LEU A 463 -16.35 20.38 -9.92
N ARG A 464 -16.76 19.18 -9.53
CA ARG A 464 -18.13 18.84 -9.20
C ARG A 464 -18.19 18.37 -7.76
N ILE A 465 -19.11 18.94 -7.00
CA ILE A 465 -19.38 18.54 -5.62
C ILE A 465 -20.79 17.99 -5.54
N THR A 466 -20.95 16.88 -4.84
CA THR A 466 -22.23 16.31 -4.47
C THR A 466 -22.37 16.36 -2.95
N ILE A 467 -23.36 17.11 -2.45
CA ILE A 467 -23.67 17.24 -1.02
C ILE A 467 -25.01 16.57 -0.78
N ASN A 468 -25.07 15.54 0.06
CA ASN A 468 -26.29 14.79 0.36
C ASN A 468 -27.07 14.35 -0.89
N GLY A 469 -26.35 13.96 -1.96
CA GLY A 469 -26.91 13.53 -3.24
C GLY A 469 -27.23 14.66 -4.23
N GLN A 470 -27.14 15.94 -3.83
CA GLN A 470 -27.34 17.07 -4.72
C GLN A 470 -26.01 17.53 -5.32
N THR A 471 -25.94 17.52 -6.66
CA THR A 471 -24.73 17.79 -7.41
C THR A 471 -24.71 19.22 -7.96
N GLN A 472 -23.56 19.89 -7.83
CA GLN A 472 -23.32 21.23 -8.36
C GLN A 472 -21.88 21.37 -8.87
N ASN A 473 -21.69 22.29 -9.82
CA ASN A 473 -20.36 22.68 -10.28
C ASN A 473 -19.78 23.73 -9.33
N VAL A 474 -18.46 23.70 -9.16
CA VAL A 474 -17.74 24.64 -8.30
C VAL A 474 -17.14 25.76 -9.14
N GLU A 475 -17.45 26.98 -8.76
CA GLU A 475 -16.78 28.18 -9.24
C GLU A 475 -16.07 28.83 -8.06
N TYR A 476 -14.73 28.72 -8.03
CA TYR A 476 -13.94 29.37 -7.00
C TYR A 476 -13.92 30.88 -7.19
N THR A 477 -13.97 31.60 -6.07
CA THR A 477 -13.56 33.00 -6.00
C THR A 477 -12.05 33.14 -6.25
N ALA A 478 -11.58 34.37 -6.47
CA ALA A 478 -10.16 34.64 -6.74
C ALA A 478 -9.21 34.19 -5.61
N ASP A 479 -9.68 34.15 -4.36
CA ASP A 479 -8.96 33.64 -3.19
C ASP A 479 -9.01 32.11 -3.05
N GLY A 480 -9.62 31.40 -4.01
CA GLY A 480 -9.69 29.94 -4.01
C GLY A 480 -10.73 29.37 -3.05
N THR A 481 -11.79 30.13 -2.75
CA THR A 481 -12.88 29.72 -1.87
C THR A 481 -14.16 29.44 -2.67
N TYR A 482 -14.85 28.37 -2.32
CA TYR A 482 -16.22 28.12 -2.75
C TYR A 482 -17.08 27.94 -1.51
N SER A 483 -18.28 28.53 -1.51
CA SER A 483 -19.22 28.39 -0.40
C SER A 483 -20.63 28.13 -0.91
N CYS A 484 -21.35 27.26 -0.21
CA CYS A 484 -22.72 26.89 -0.52
C CYS A 484 -23.54 26.92 0.78
N PRO A 485 -24.58 27.77 0.88
CA PRO A 485 -25.51 27.73 1.99
C PRO A 485 -26.26 26.39 2.01
N LEU A 486 -26.37 25.79 3.18
CA LEU A 486 -27.09 24.54 3.41
C LEU A 486 -28.21 24.80 4.43
N PRO A 487 -29.49 24.67 4.03
CA PRO A 487 -30.60 24.83 4.96
C PRO A 487 -30.60 23.71 5.99
N ALA A 488 -31.15 23.98 7.18
CA ALA A 488 -31.38 22.95 8.18
C ALA A 488 -32.27 21.82 7.61
N ASP A 489 -31.79 20.58 7.68
CA ASP A 489 -32.47 19.39 7.14
C ASP A 489 -32.60 18.26 8.16
N GLY A 490 -32.30 18.53 9.43
CA GLY A 490 -32.34 17.57 10.53
C GLY A 490 -31.14 16.61 10.61
N ARG A 491 -30.16 16.71 9.71
CA ARG A 491 -28.97 15.83 9.72
C ARG A 491 -27.87 16.39 10.64
N LYS A 492 -27.21 15.48 11.36
CA LYS A 492 -26.01 15.77 12.18
C LYS A 492 -24.72 15.84 11.36
N THR A 493 -24.75 15.29 10.15
CA THR A 493 -23.62 15.22 9.24
C THR A 493 -24.09 15.45 7.80
N ILE A 494 -23.20 16.00 6.99
CA ILE A 494 -23.35 16.03 5.54
C ILE A 494 -22.33 15.11 4.90
N THR A 495 -22.74 14.39 3.86
CA THR A 495 -21.83 13.61 3.03
C THR A 495 -21.46 14.45 1.82
N VAL A 496 -20.16 14.69 1.65
CA VAL A 496 -19.61 15.47 0.54
C VAL A 496 -18.77 14.56 -0.32
N ARG A 497 -19.08 14.50 -1.62
CA ARG A 497 -18.26 13.83 -2.63
C ARG A 497 -17.76 14.85 -3.64
N ILE A 498 -16.46 14.82 -3.91
CA ILE A 498 -15.76 15.70 -4.83
C ILE A 498 -15.20 14.89 -5.98
N GLN A 499 -15.49 15.34 -7.21
CA GLN A 499 -15.12 14.69 -8.45
C GLN A 499 -14.65 15.74 -9.46
N LYS A 500 -13.85 15.31 -10.43
CA LYS A 500 -13.52 16.13 -11.60
C LYS A 500 -14.56 15.94 -12.72
N THR A 501 -14.77 16.96 -13.53
CA THR A 501 -15.63 16.93 -14.73
C THR A 501 -14.84 17.02 -16.03
N GLY A 502 -13.51 17.22 -15.94
CA GLY A 502 -12.64 17.44 -17.09
C GLY A 502 -11.32 16.68 -16.99
N ALA A 503 -10.31 17.13 -17.74
CA ALA A 503 -8.99 16.54 -17.76
C ALA A 503 -8.13 16.91 -16.53
N ASP A 504 -8.40 18.07 -15.93
CA ASP A 504 -7.60 18.64 -14.83
C ASP A 504 -7.84 17.91 -13.49
N TYR A 505 -6.81 17.88 -12.64
CA TYR A 505 -6.82 17.23 -11.34
C TYR A 505 -6.85 18.30 -10.22
N PRO A 506 -8.04 18.62 -9.70
CA PRO A 506 -8.23 19.78 -8.83
C PRO A 506 -7.61 19.58 -7.44
N SER A 507 -6.75 20.51 -7.03
CA SER A 507 -6.05 20.50 -5.74
C SER A 507 -6.88 21.16 -4.66
N ILE A 508 -7.33 20.36 -3.69
CA ILE A 508 -8.19 20.77 -2.58
C ILE A 508 -7.34 20.87 -1.32
N TYR A 509 -7.35 22.03 -0.66
CA TYR A 509 -6.64 22.28 0.60
C TYR A 509 -7.47 21.83 1.81
N GLY A 510 -8.79 21.94 1.73
CA GLY A 510 -9.67 21.49 2.80
C GLY A 510 -11.14 21.79 2.57
N LEU A 511 -11.95 21.19 3.44
CA LEU A 511 -13.41 21.21 3.43
C LEU A 511 -13.90 21.55 4.82
N ALA A 512 -14.96 22.34 4.94
CA ALA A 512 -15.50 22.71 6.24
C ALA A 512 -17.01 22.97 6.20
N THR A 513 -17.61 22.91 7.38
CA THR A 513 -18.93 23.44 7.69
C THR A 513 -18.79 24.52 8.75
N ALA A 514 -19.48 25.63 8.57
CA ALA A 514 -19.56 26.72 9.55
C ALA A 514 -21.00 27.18 9.72
N SER A 515 -21.42 27.57 10.93
CA SER A 515 -22.76 28.12 11.12
C SER A 515 -22.88 29.41 10.33
N LYS A 516 -24.05 29.65 9.76
CA LYS A 516 -24.33 30.92 9.08
C LYS A 516 -24.24 32.03 10.13
N ALA A 517 -23.34 33.00 9.93
CA ALA A 517 -23.31 34.18 10.79
C ALA A 517 -24.67 34.89 10.68
N THR A 518 -25.35 35.04 11.82
CA THR A 518 -26.60 35.82 11.94
C THR A 518 -26.35 37.30 11.69
#